data_AF-A0A7S0DYN2-F1
#
_entry.id   AF-A0A7S0DYN2-F1
#
_cell.length_a   1.000
_cell.length_b   1.000
_cell.length_c   1.000
_cell.angle_alpha   90.00
_cell.angle_beta   90.00
_cell.angle_gamma   90.00
#
_symmetry.space_group_name_H-M   'P 1'
#
loop_
_entity.id
_entity.type
_entity.pdbx_description
1 polymer ?
#
loop_
_entity_poly.entity_id
_entity_poly.type
_entity_poly.pdbx_seq_one_letter_code
_entity_poly.pdbx_strand_id
1 'polypeptide(L)'
;SVCQLFCSFFNGSSELQSFVPIAQTVIATCPFGYRAFSSEKTAFSAFSTHCNDDCMFSPSFADVCKPVKCSLVPTGNFSIIANLSSTALYHGDRLNVSCLDGYQVNGQPCQTWKTVTCQDGEVPPVTCEPIACECRMSSCEGPTAEHASSIDFSSPLLNGGQANVTCKEGFRATHLNASSTCSLGRWYMIDCVDCSLRSSVSCQRESCGRLQLSGAEISLPATVNSE
;
A
#
# COMPACT_ATOMS: atom_id res chain seq x y z
N SER A 1 -21.20 51.55 14.56
CA SER A 1 -20.59 50.71 13.50
C SER A 1 -20.05 49.45 14.13
N VAL A 2 -20.14 48.31 13.45
CA VAL A 2 -19.72 46.98 13.95
C VAL A 2 -18.83 46.31 12.91
N CYS A 3 -17.73 45.70 13.35
CA CYS A 3 -16.94 44.77 12.54
C CYS A 3 -17.68 43.44 12.45
N GLN A 4 -17.58 42.76 11.31
CA GLN A 4 -18.04 41.39 11.18
C GLN A 4 -16.85 40.44 11.32
N LEU A 5 -16.94 39.51 12.27
CA LEU A 5 -15.97 38.45 12.46
C LEU A 5 -16.53 37.15 11.87
N PHE A 6 -15.76 36.54 10.96
CA PHE A 6 -16.06 35.25 10.38
C PHE A 6 -15.19 34.19 11.04
N CYS A 7 -15.79 33.31 11.83
CA CYS A 7 -15.13 32.12 12.35
C CYS A 7 -15.61 30.91 11.56
N SER A 8 -14.72 30.29 10.78
CA SER A 8 -15.00 29.04 10.07
C SER A 8 -14.74 27.85 11.00
N PHE A 9 -15.80 27.22 11.50
CA PHE A 9 -15.69 25.93 12.18
C PHE A 9 -15.47 24.81 11.16
N PHE A 10 -14.38 24.06 11.32
CA PHE A 10 -13.92 23.02 10.40
C PHE A 10 -14.65 21.68 10.56
N ASN A 11 -15.97 21.71 10.71
CA ASN A 11 -16.82 20.55 10.47
C ASN A 11 -17.95 21.03 9.56
N GLY A 12 -17.68 20.98 8.25
CA GLY A 12 -18.34 21.74 7.21
C GLY A 12 -19.83 21.95 7.40
N SER A 13 -20.23 23.22 7.54
CA SER A 13 -21.48 23.78 6.95
C SER A 13 -21.88 25.16 7.51
N SER A 14 -21.18 25.76 8.49
CA SER A 14 -21.57 27.09 8.98
C SER A 14 -20.39 28.02 9.28
N GLU A 15 -20.39 29.18 8.63
CA GLU A 15 -19.69 30.37 9.12
C GLU A 15 -20.53 30.97 10.23
N LEU A 16 -19.99 31.00 11.46
CA LEU A 16 -20.62 31.76 12.53
C LEU A 16 -20.22 33.22 12.37
N GLN A 17 -21.17 34.01 11.90
CA GLN A 17 -21.03 35.46 11.84
C GLN A 17 -21.28 36.04 13.22
N SER A 18 -20.27 36.67 13.80
CA SER A 18 -20.42 37.47 15.02
C SER A 18 -20.09 38.91 14.73
N PHE A 19 -20.83 39.82 15.36
CA PHE A 19 -20.62 41.26 15.22
C PHE A 19 -19.86 41.77 16.44
N VAL A 20 -18.71 42.38 16.19
CA VAL A 20 -17.84 42.94 17.24
C VAL A 20 -17.89 44.46 17.13
N PRO A 21 -18.26 45.20 18.20
CA PRO A 21 -18.23 46.65 18.17
C PRO A 21 -16.81 47.18 17.94
N ILE A 22 -16.71 48.32 17.27
CA ILE A 22 -15.43 49.03 17.11
C ILE A 22 -14.82 49.35 18.48
N ALA A 23 -13.50 49.32 18.54
CA ALA A 23 -12.69 49.50 19.74
C ALA A 23 -12.89 48.41 20.81
N GLN A 24 -13.46 47.26 20.45
CA GLN A 24 -13.54 46.09 21.31
C GLN A 24 -12.46 45.07 21.00
N THR A 25 -12.03 44.41 22.06
CA THR A 25 -11.08 43.31 22.02
C THR A 25 -11.83 42.01 22.26
N VAL A 26 -11.55 41.01 21.42
CA VAL A 26 -12.16 39.68 21.49
C VAL A 26 -11.08 38.61 21.52
N ILE A 27 -11.43 37.45 22.07
CA ILE A 27 -10.58 36.26 22.03
C ILE A 27 -10.97 35.47 20.78
N ALA A 28 -10.02 35.34 19.86
CA ALA A 28 -10.12 34.55 18.66
C ALA A 28 -9.41 33.20 18.84
N THR A 29 -9.87 32.17 18.14
CA THR A 29 -9.26 30.84 18.16
C THR A 29 -8.83 30.47 16.74
N CYS A 30 -7.56 30.07 16.59
CA CYS A 30 -7.03 29.54 15.35
C CYS A 30 -7.73 28.22 14.98
N PRO A 31 -7.89 27.93 13.67
CA PRO A 31 -8.45 26.67 13.20
C PRO A 31 -7.64 25.45 13.68
N PHE A 32 -8.27 24.28 13.61
CA PHE A 32 -7.59 23.01 13.83
C PHE A 32 -6.32 22.90 12.96
N GLY A 33 -5.21 22.43 13.54
CA GLY A 33 -3.93 22.36 12.85
C GLY A 33 -3.16 23.68 12.76
N TYR A 34 -3.64 24.76 13.38
CA TYR A 34 -2.94 26.04 13.49
C TYR A 34 -2.78 26.45 14.96
N ARG A 35 -1.77 27.27 15.24
CA ARG A 35 -1.48 27.81 16.58
C ARG A 35 -1.14 29.28 16.53
N ALA A 36 -1.46 29.97 17.61
CA ALA A 36 -1.24 31.40 17.74
C ALA A 36 0.26 31.67 17.92
N PHE A 37 0.80 32.51 17.03
CA PHE A 37 2.18 33.03 17.05
C PHE A 37 3.30 31.97 16.93
N SER A 38 2.97 30.69 16.77
CA SER A 38 3.94 29.60 16.80
C SER A 38 3.46 28.43 15.93
N SER A 39 4.38 27.62 15.45
CA SER A 39 4.10 26.34 14.78
C SER A 39 4.22 25.14 15.72
N GLU A 40 4.52 25.33 17.00
CA GLU A 40 4.65 24.24 17.96
C GLU A 40 3.29 23.66 18.35
N LYS A 41 3.15 22.33 18.35
CA LYS A 41 1.87 21.65 18.69
C LYS A 41 1.31 22.05 20.06
N THR A 42 2.21 22.29 21.02
CA THR A 42 1.90 22.65 22.41
C THR A 42 1.56 24.13 22.60
N ALA A 43 1.73 24.97 21.58
CA ALA A 43 1.37 26.38 21.66
C ALA A 43 -0.13 26.57 21.82
N PHE A 44 -0.53 27.76 22.24
CA PHE A 44 -1.95 28.11 22.39
C PHE A 44 -2.64 28.19 21.02
N SER A 45 -3.91 27.81 20.96
CA SER A 45 -4.76 28.01 19.79
C SER A 45 -5.51 29.34 19.83
N ALA A 46 -5.59 30.02 20.98
CA ALA A 46 -6.33 31.26 21.14
C ALA A 46 -5.41 32.49 21.25
N PHE A 47 -5.89 33.63 20.77
CA PHE A 47 -5.21 34.91 20.87
C PHE A 47 -6.21 36.07 21.01
N SER A 48 -5.73 37.19 21.53
CA SER A 48 -6.51 38.42 21.67
C SER A 48 -6.34 39.28 20.42
N THR A 49 -7.45 39.79 19.87
CA THR A 49 -7.43 40.69 18.70
C THR A 49 -8.43 41.83 18.86
N HIS A 50 -8.09 42.99 18.30
CA HIS A 50 -8.84 44.23 18.46
C HIS A 50 -9.50 44.66 17.14
N CYS A 51 -10.80 45.00 17.18
CA CYS A 51 -11.53 45.56 16.04
C CYS A 51 -11.27 47.07 15.96
N ASN A 52 -10.48 47.47 14.96
CA ASN A 52 -10.10 48.87 14.71
C ASN A 52 -11.24 49.67 14.05
N ASP A 53 -11.08 50.99 14.01
CA ASP A 53 -12.02 51.92 13.37
C ASP A 53 -12.21 51.65 11.86
N ASP A 54 -11.21 51.04 11.20
CA ASP A 54 -11.23 50.65 9.78
C ASP A 54 -11.92 49.29 9.53
N CYS A 55 -12.62 48.75 10.53
CA CYS A 55 -13.24 47.42 10.48
C CYS A 55 -12.25 46.25 10.25
N MET A 56 -10.98 46.41 10.64
CA MET A 56 -9.97 45.34 10.59
C MET A 56 -9.58 44.86 11.98
N PHE A 57 -9.31 43.57 12.10
CA PHE A 57 -8.78 42.97 13.32
C PHE A 57 -7.25 43.03 13.35
N SER A 58 -6.69 43.56 14.45
CA SER A 58 -5.25 43.62 14.68
C SER A 58 -4.88 42.93 16.00
N PRO A 59 -3.95 41.95 15.99
CA PRO A 59 -3.28 41.40 14.80
C PRO A 59 -4.23 40.56 13.93
N SER A 60 -3.89 40.41 12.64
CA SER A 60 -4.69 39.66 11.67
C SER A 60 -4.55 38.14 11.86
N PHE A 61 -5.58 37.38 11.48
CA PHE A 61 -5.55 35.91 11.61
C PHE A 61 -4.44 35.25 10.79
N ALA A 62 -4.17 35.73 9.58
CA ALA A 62 -3.13 35.18 8.71
C ALA A 62 -1.71 35.41 9.27
N ASP A 63 -1.52 36.52 9.98
CA ASP A 63 -0.23 36.83 10.59
C ASP A 63 0.00 36.05 11.88
N VAL A 64 -1.06 35.70 12.61
CA VAL A 64 -0.97 35.04 13.92
C VAL A 64 -1.08 33.53 13.83
N CYS A 65 -2.06 33.00 13.10
CA CYS A 65 -2.30 31.56 13.05
C CYS A 65 -1.29 30.90 12.12
N LYS A 66 -0.27 30.28 12.70
CA LYS A 66 0.74 29.53 11.96
C LYS A 66 0.37 28.04 11.94
N PRO A 67 0.59 27.34 10.82
CA PRO A 67 0.30 25.92 10.75
C PRO A 67 1.22 25.17 11.71
N VAL A 68 0.70 24.13 12.36
CA VAL A 68 1.47 23.28 13.27
C VAL A 68 2.50 22.51 12.47
N LYS A 69 3.75 22.52 12.95
CA LYS A 69 4.85 21.73 12.43
C LYS A 69 4.69 20.28 12.90
N CYS A 70 4.75 19.35 11.96
CA CYS A 70 4.78 17.93 12.25
C CYS A 70 6.19 17.46 12.57
N SER A 71 6.28 16.63 13.61
CA SER A 71 7.45 15.80 13.84
C SER A 71 7.36 14.58 12.92
N LEU A 72 8.39 14.36 12.10
CA LEU A 72 8.56 13.09 11.42
C LEU A 72 9.02 12.08 12.48
N VAL A 73 8.25 11.02 12.70
CA VAL A 73 8.71 9.86 13.48
C VAL A 73 8.96 8.71 12.51
N PRO A 74 10.13 8.64 11.86
CA PRO A 74 10.49 7.45 11.12
C PRO A 74 11.02 6.39 12.05
N THR A 75 10.16 5.41 12.37
CA THR A 75 10.59 4.14 12.96
C THR A 75 10.07 3.00 12.08
N GLY A 76 10.97 2.31 11.37
CA GLY A 76 10.63 1.11 10.60
C GLY A 76 11.41 0.92 9.29
N ASN A 77 10.97 -0.07 8.51
CA ASN A 77 11.54 -0.47 7.21
C ASN A 77 10.91 0.33 6.05
N PHE A 78 11.15 1.63 6.00
CA PHE A 78 10.64 2.48 4.92
C PHE A 78 11.61 3.60 4.52
N SER A 79 11.35 4.16 3.35
CA SER A 79 11.96 5.37 2.83
C SER A 79 10.90 6.46 2.68
N ILE A 80 11.29 7.69 3.00
CA ILE A 80 10.42 8.86 2.83
C ILE A 80 10.76 9.49 1.49
N ILE A 81 9.78 9.53 0.59
CA ILE A 81 9.87 10.29 -0.67
C ILE A 81 9.10 11.59 -0.45
N ALA A 82 9.77 12.54 0.18
CA ALA A 82 9.24 13.88 0.38
C ALA A 82 9.54 14.74 -0.85
N ASN A 83 8.51 15.08 -1.63
CA ASN A 83 8.59 16.19 -2.58
C ASN A 83 8.32 17.52 -1.84
N LEU A 84 9.12 17.81 -0.80
CA LEU A 84 8.98 19.04 -0.03
C LEU A 84 10.06 20.02 -0.47
N SER A 85 9.65 21.26 -0.77
CA SER A 85 10.56 22.37 -1.06
C SER A 85 11.31 22.86 0.17
N SER A 86 10.89 22.44 1.37
CA SER A 86 11.52 22.74 2.65
C SER A 86 11.72 21.47 3.48
N THR A 87 12.66 21.48 4.43
CA THR A 87 12.96 20.35 5.32
C THR A 87 11.94 20.14 6.44
N ALA A 88 10.87 20.95 6.49
CA ALA A 88 9.84 20.90 7.52
C ALA A 88 8.46 20.56 6.93
N LEU A 89 7.71 19.73 7.65
CA LEU A 89 6.35 19.32 7.32
C LEU A 89 5.36 20.09 8.20
N TYR A 90 4.31 20.66 7.62
CA TYR A 90 3.29 21.44 8.31
C TYR A 90 1.90 20.86 8.12
N HIS A 91 0.95 21.26 8.97
CA HIS A 91 -0.43 20.81 8.87
C HIS A 91 -1.00 20.98 7.46
N GLY A 92 -1.55 19.89 6.91
CA GLY A 92 -2.09 19.84 5.56
C GLY A 92 -1.09 19.36 4.51
N ASP A 93 0.22 19.39 4.80
CA ASP A 93 1.23 18.87 3.89
C ASP A 93 1.10 17.35 3.73
N ARG A 94 1.41 16.89 2.52
CA ARG A 94 1.33 15.48 2.13
C ARG A 94 2.71 14.89 1.92
N LEU A 95 2.87 13.65 2.37
CA LEU A 95 4.11 12.89 2.30
C LEU A 95 3.85 11.55 1.63
N ASN A 96 4.68 11.18 0.66
CA ASN A 96 4.67 9.83 0.12
C ASN A 96 5.71 8.99 0.88
N VAL A 97 5.23 7.94 1.53
CA VAL A 97 6.06 6.98 2.25
C VAL A 97 6.09 5.71 1.44
N SER A 98 7.28 5.20 1.14
CA SER A 98 7.48 3.96 0.41
C SER A 98 8.18 2.94 1.30
N CYS A 99 7.62 1.74 1.43
CA CYS A 99 8.27 0.63 2.10
C CYS A 99 9.57 0.26 1.36
N LEU A 100 10.54 -0.29 2.09
CA LEU A 100 11.76 -0.83 1.47
C LEU A 100 11.42 -2.04 0.59
N ASP A 101 12.32 -2.35 -0.33
CA ASP A 101 12.19 -3.52 -1.21
C ASP A 101 11.91 -4.80 -0.40
N GLY A 102 10.91 -5.57 -0.85
CA GLY A 102 10.42 -6.75 -0.14
C GLY A 102 9.43 -6.50 1.00
N TYR A 103 9.01 -5.25 1.22
CA TYR A 103 7.98 -4.89 2.19
C TYR A 103 6.78 -4.20 1.52
N GLN A 104 5.60 -4.36 2.13
CA GLN A 104 4.33 -3.73 1.74
C GLN A 104 3.75 -2.97 2.93
N VAL A 105 2.82 -2.06 2.65
CA VAL A 105 2.05 -1.38 3.68
C VAL A 105 1.13 -2.39 4.38
N ASN A 106 1.18 -2.41 5.71
CA ASN A 106 0.39 -3.34 6.50
C ASN A 106 -1.11 -3.25 6.17
N GLY A 107 -1.72 -4.42 5.93
CA GLY A 107 -3.14 -4.53 5.58
C GLY A 107 -3.48 -4.09 4.15
N GLN A 108 -2.49 -3.74 3.33
CA GLN A 108 -2.66 -3.36 1.93
C GLN A 108 -1.73 -4.24 1.06
N PRO A 109 -2.20 -5.42 0.63
CA PRO A 109 -1.36 -6.37 -0.08
C PRO A 109 -0.78 -5.74 -1.35
N CYS A 110 0.53 -5.89 -1.53
CA CYS A 110 1.28 -5.44 -2.71
C CYS A 110 1.35 -3.93 -2.90
N GLN A 111 0.80 -3.16 -1.97
CA GLN A 111 0.94 -1.72 -1.97
C GLN A 111 2.24 -1.36 -1.26
N THR A 112 3.26 -0.95 -2.02
CA THR A 112 4.59 -0.60 -1.50
C THR A 112 4.70 0.85 -1.06
N TRP A 113 3.67 1.68 -1.27
CA TRP A 113 3.70 3.09 -0.92
C TRP A 113 2.32 3.61 -0.49
N LYS A 114 2.31 4.65 0.34
CA LYS A 114 1.10 5.35 0.78
C LYS A 114 1.37 6.83 0.96
N THR A 115 0.37 7.65 0.61
CA THR A 115 0.36 9.07 0.95
C THR A 115 -0.23 9.26 2.34
N VAL A 116 0.52 9.93 3.22
CA VAL A 116 0.05 10.38 4.54
C VAL A 116 -0.01 11.90 4.57
N THR A 117 -0.84 12.45 5.45
CA THR A 117 -1.01 13.90 5.60
C THR A 117 -0.67 14.29 7.02
N CYS A 118 0.08 15.37 7.20
CA CYS A 118 0.35 15.95 8.52
C CYS A 118 -0.94 16.56 9.10
N GLN A 119 -1.36 16.07 10.26
CA GLN A 119 -2.54 16.53 10.96
C GLN A 119 -2.17 16.94 12.38
N ASP A 120 -2.31 18.25 12.68
CA ASP A 120 -2.09 18.83 14.01
C ASP A 120 -0.80 18.36 14.71
N GLY A 121 0.31 18.40 13.97
CA GLY A 121 1.64 18.06 14.48
C GLY A 121 1.97 16.57 14.46
N GLU A 122 1.05 15.72 14.01
CA GLU A 122 1.27 14.28 13.88
C GLU A 122 1.11 13.80 12.44
N VAL A 123 1.95 12.83 12.08
CA VAL A 123 1.80 12.05 10.86
C VAL A 123 1.30 10.67 11.28
N PRO A 124 0.21 10.15 10.67
CA PRO A 124 -0.25 8.79 10.94
C PRO A 124 0.90 7.80 10.77
N PRO A 125 1.08 6.85 11.71
CA PRO A 125 2.15 5.86 11.59
C PRO A 125 1.95 5.01 10.34
N VAL A 126 3.04 4.78 9.61
CA VAL A 126 3.09 3.85 8.50
C VAL A 126 3.90 2.65 8.94
N THR A 127 3.27 1.48 8.95
CA THR A 127 3.93 0.21 9.23
C THR A 127 4.09 -0.57 7.93
N CYS A 128 5.31 -1.06 7.70
CA CYS A 128 5.63 -1.92 6.59
C CYS A 128 5.84 -3.34 7.10
N GLU A 129 5.25 -4.32 6.44
CA GLU A 129 5.40 -5.74 6.72
C GLU A 129 6.03 -6.45 5.52
N PRO A 130 6.72 -7.59 5.71
CA PRO A 130 7.26 -8.34 4.59
C PRO A 130 6.16 -8.72 3.60
N ILE A 131 6.43 -8.55 2.31
CA ILE A 131 5.54 -9.08 1.27
C ILE A 131 5.50 -10.59 1.41
N ALA A 132 4.30 -11.11 1.58
CA ALA A 132 4.02 -12.53 1.52
C ALA A 132 3.23 -12.82 0.24
N CYS A 133 3.71 -13.74 -0.58
CA CYS A 133 2.89 -14.36 -1.61
C CYS A 133 1.90 -15.28 -0.90
N GLU A 134 0.75 -14.74 -0.48
CA GLU A 134 -0.32 -15.53 0.11
C GLU A 134 -0.94 -16.45 -0.94
N CYS A 135 -0.43 -17.67 -0.94
CA CYS A 135 -0.96 -18.76 -1.73
C CYS A 135 -1.89 -19.60 -0.85
N ARG A 136 -3.16 -19.18 -0.74
CA ARG A 136 -4.20 -20.15 -0.38
C ARG A 136 -4.45 -21.00 -1.63
N MET A 137 -4.65 -22.30 -1.42
CA MET A 137 -4.69 -23.37 -2.43
C MET A 137 -5.66 -23.14 -3.62
N SER A 138 -6.45 -22.06 -3.60
CA SER A 138 -7.38 -21.61 -4.65
C SER A 138 -7.05 -20.26 -5.31
N SER A 139 -6.07 -19.49 -4.83
CA SER A 139 -5.74 -18.13 -5.31
C SER A 139 -4.39 -18.00 -6.01
N CYS A 140 -3.60 -19.07 -6.10
CA CYS A 140 -2.38 -19.06 -6.90
C CYS A 140 -2.74 -19.17 -8.39
N GLU A 141 -3.05 -18.04 -9.03
CA GLU A 141 -2.86 -17.87 -10.48
C GLU A 141 -1.37 -17.68 -10.81
N GLY A 142 -0.50 -18.47 -10.17
CA GLY A 142 0.83 -18.70 -10.70
C GLY A 142 0.71 -19.45 -12.04
N PRO A 143 1.70 -19.38 -12.93
CA PRO A 143 1.61 -19.94 -14.27
C PRO A 143 1.22 -21.42 -14.21
N THR A 144 -0.06 -21.70 -14.47
CA THR A 144 -0.67 -23.01 -14.66
C THR A 144 -0.56 -24.00 -13.48
N ALA A 145 -1.29 -23.73 -12.40
CA ALA A 145 -1.53 -24.71 -11.32
C ALA A 145 -2.46 -25.89 -11.72
N GLU A 146 -3.06 -25.90 -12.92
CA GLU A 146 -4.03 -26.95 -13.32
C GLU A 146 -3.47 -28.38 -13.24
N HIS A 147 -2.15 -28.53 -13.38
CA HIS A 147 -1.46 -29.82 -13.41
C HIS A 147 -0.42 -30.02 -12.29
N ALA A 148 -0.43 -29.18 -11.26
CA ALA A 148 0.38 -29.37 -10.05
C ALA A 148 -0.34 -30.28 -9.04
N SER A 149 0.34 -31.26 -8.44
CA SER A 149 -0.22 -32.15 -7.42
C SER A 149 -0.19 -31.53 -6.04
N SER A 150 0.84 -30.75 -5.75
CA SER A 150 1.03 -30.06 -4.49
C SER A 150 2.03 -28.92 -4.66
N ILE A 151 1.85 -27.88 -3.85
CA ILE A 151 2.85 -26.86 -3.63
C ILE A 151 3.14 -26.87 -2.13
N ASP A 152 4.38 -27.17 -1.76
CA ASP A 152 4.77 -27.23 -0.35
C ASP A 152 5.13 -25.83 0.15
N PHE A 153 4.16 -25.16 0.77
CA PHE A 153 4.36 -23.94 1.51
C PHE A 153 4.44 -24.28 2.99
N SER A 154 5.63 -24.61 3.48
CA SER A 154 5.88 -24.82 4.92
C SER A 154 5.64 -23.55 5.76
N SER A 155 5.54 -22.38 5.12
CA SER A 155 5.20 -21.06 5.68
C SER A 155 4.73 -20.14 4.54
N PRO A 156 4.06 -18.99 4.80
CA PRO A 156 3.80 -18.01 3.74
C PRO A 156 5.11 -17.65 3.04
N LEU A 157 5.13 -17.79 1.71
CA LEU A 157 6.34 -17.57 0.93
C LEU A 157 6.62 -16.07 0.91
N LEU A 158 7.62 -15.63 1.68
CA LEU A 158 8.03 -14.23 1.71
C LEU A 158 8.73 -13.83 0.41
N ASN A 159 8.76 -12.54 0.09
CA ASN A 159 9.46 -12.02 -1.08
C ASN A 159 10.93 -12.45 -1.10
N GLY A 160 11.39 -12.95 -2.26
CA GLY A 160 12.69 -13.61 -2.43
C GLY A 160 12.73 -15.07 -1.98
N GLY A 161 11.67 -15.59 -1.37
CA GLY A 161 11.53 -16.99 -0.99
C GLY A 161 11.23 -17.88 -2.20
N GLN A 162 11.60 -19.15 -2.07
CA GLN A 162 11.34 -20.17 -3.08
C GLN A 162 10.53 -21.34 -2.51
N ALA A 163 9.64 -21.91 -3.32
CA ALA A 163 8.90 -23.11 -2.97
C ALA A 163 8.97 -24.16 -4.09
N ASN A 164 8.79 -25.42 -3.73
CA ASN A 164 8.82 -26.52 -4.68
C ASN A 164 7.40 -26.87 -5.15
N VAL A 165 7.21 -26.92 -6.47
CA VAL A 165 5.97 -27.37 -7.11
C VAL A 165 6.18 -28.76 -7.66
N THR A 166 5.34 -29.71 -7.25
CA THR A 166 5.35 -31.07 -7.80
C THR A 166 4.24 -31.22 -8.84
N CYS A 167 4.58 -31.80 -9.99
CA CYS A 167 3.63 -32.08 -11.06
C CYS A 167 2.80 -33.33 -10.76
N LYS A 168 1.51 -33.30 -11.18
CA LYS A 168 0.64 -34.49 -11.20
C LYS A 168 1.26 -35.60 -12.05
N GLU A 169 0.82 -36.81 -11.79
CA GLU A 169 1.20 -37.95 -12.62
C GLU A 169 0.86 -37.70 -14.11
N GLY A 170 1.76 -38.12 -15.00
CA GLY A 170 1.64 -37.86 -16.44
C GLY A 170 2.08 -36.46 -16.88
N PHE A 171 2.62 -35.63 -15.97
CA PHE A 171 3.19 -34.32 -16.27
C PHE A 171 4.66 -34.23 -15.83
N ARG A 172 5.43 -33.36 -16.50
CA ARG A 172 6.82 -33.06 -16.17
C ARG A 172 7.08 -31.56 -16.19
N ALA A 173 8.04 -31.15 -15.38
CA ALA A 173 8.52 -29.78 -15.32
C ALA A 173 9.30 -29.44 -16.59
N THR A 174 8.78 -28.53 -17.41
CA THR A 174 9.41 -28.08 -18.64
C THR A 174 9.22 -26.58 -18.84
N HIS A 175 10.08 -25.96 -19.64
CA HIS A 175 9.90 -24.57 -20.01
C HIS A 175 8.63 -24.37 -20.83
N LEU A 176 8.01 -23.20 -20.69
CA LEU A 176 6.92 -22.77 -21.56
C LEU A 176 7.42 -22.89 -23.02
N ASN A 177 6.77 -23.75 -23.82
CA ASN A 177 7.08 -24.07 -25.23
C ASN A 177 8.17 -25.12 -25.51
N ALA A 178 8.65 -25.86 -24.51
CA ALA A 178 9.57 -26.99 -24.73
C ALA A 178 8.84 -28.35 -24.67
N SER A 179 9.27 -29.30 -25.51
CA SER A 179 8.76 -30.67 -25.49
C SER A 179 9.13 -31.38 -24.19
N SER A 180 8.13 -31.97 -23.53
CA SER A 180 8.31 -32.78 -22.35
C SER A 180 8.82 -34.17 -22.74
N THR A 181 9.91 -34.61 -22.13
CA THR A 181 10.43 -35.98 -22.25
C THR A 181 10.41 -36.67 -20.89
N CYS A 182 10.41 -38.01 -20.88
CA CYS A 182 10.38 -38.79 -19.64
C CYS A 182 11.62 -38.58 -18.74
N SER A 183 12.66 -37.94 -19.27
CA SER A 183 13.92 -37.63 -18.58
C SER A 183 13.85 -36.37 -17.72
N LEU A 184 12.81 -35.55 -17.87
CA LEU A 184 12.66 -34.31 -17.09
C LEU A 184 12.18 -34.59 -15.67
N GLY A 185 12.48 -33.64 -14.77
CA GLY A 185 12.06 -33.71 -13.37
C GLY A 185 10.54 -33.62 -13.21
N ARG A 186 10.02 -34.18 -12.12
CA ARG A 186 8.61 -34.04 -11.71
C ARG A 186 8.34 -32.80 -10.85
N TRP A 187 9.34 -31.95 -10.66
CA TRP A 187 9.25 -30.81 -9.76
C TRP A 187 10.05 -29.63 -10.30
N TYR A 188 9.65 -28.42 -9.92
CA TYR A 188 10.36 -27.18 -10.24
C TYR A 188 10.18 -26.14 -9.12
N MET A 189 11.10 -25.18 -9.08
CA MET A 189 11.07 -24.08 -8.11
C MET A 189 10.23 -22.91 -8.64
N ILE A 190 9.43 -22.33 -7.75
CA ILE A 190 8.76 -21.05 -7.95
C ILE A 190 9.40 -20.01 -7.02
N ASP A 191 9.55 -18.79 -7.51
CA ASP A 191 10.04 -17.66 -6.74
C ASP A 191 8.88 -16.74 -6.38
N CYS A 192 8.82 -16.25 -5.14
CA CYS A 192 7.93 -15.15 -4.77
C CYS A 192 8.65 -13.82 -5.05
N VAL A 193 8.17 -13.06 -6.03
CA VAL A 193 8.73 -11.75 -6.39
C VAL A 193 7.60 -10.77 -6.63
N ASP A 194 7.60 -9.67 -5.89
CA ASP A 194 6.63 -8.57 -6.04
C ASP A 194 5.18 -9.07 -6.03
N CYS A 195 4.81 -9.80 -4.98
CA CYS A 195 3.51 -10.45 -4.81
C CYS A 195 3.11 -11.51 -5.85
N SER A 196 4.01 -11.84 -6.77
CA SER A 196 3.72 -12.77 -7.85
C SER A 196 4.60 -13.99 -7.72
N LEU A 197 4.01 -15.17 -7.89
CA LEU A 197 4.78 -16.38 -8.10
C LEU A 197 5.31 -16.38 -9.54
N ARG A 198 6.63 -16.41 -9.67
CA ARG A 198 7.30 -16.49 -10.96
C ARG A 198 7.95 -17.86 -11.12
N SER A 199 7.78 -18.43 -12.30
CA SER A 199 8.59 -19.53 -12.78
C SER A 199 8.75 -19.41 -14.30
N SER A 200 9.89 -19.89 -14.80
CA SER A 200 10.11 -20.09 -16.23
C SER A 200 9.70 -21.50 -16.70
N VAL A 201 9.16 -22.30 -15.78
CA VAL A 201 8.89 -23.73 -15.90
C VAL A 201 7.46 -23.99 -15.43
N SER A 202 6.76 -24.89 -16.11
CA SER A 202 5.43 -25.36 -15.72
C SER A 202 5.25 -26.86 -15.97
N CYS A 203 4.20 -27.43 -15.40
CA CYS A 203 3.87 -28.83 -15.60
C CYS A 203 3.21 -29.04 -16.96
N GLN A 204 3.92 -29.67 -17.89
CA GLN A 204 3.38 -30.05 -19.20
C GLN A 204 3.18 -31.56 -19.30
N ARG A 205 2.15 -31.96 -20.04
CA ARG A 205 1.83 -33.37 -20.24
C ARG A 205 3.00 -34.07 -20.91
N GLU A 206 3.33 -35.25 -20.45
CA GLU A 206 4.34 -36.10 -21.09
C GLU A 206 3.90 -36.52 -22.49
N SER A 207 4.72 -36.22 -23.49
CA SER A 207 4.64 -36.91 -24.78
C SER A 207 5.64 -38.07 -24.77
N CYS A 208 5.16 -39.28 -24.50
CA CYS A 208 5.91 -40.47 -24.89
C CYS A 208 6.02 -40.42 -26.43
N GLY A 209 7.24 -40.40 -26.96
CA GLY A 209 7.47 -40.42 -28.40
C GLY A 209 6.69 -41.56 -29.06
N ARG A 210 6.42 -41.45 -30.36
CA ARG A 210 5.74 -42.51 -31.12
C ARG A 210 6.42 -43.85 -30.82
N LEU A 211 5.64 -44.82 -30.37
CA LEU A 211 6.01 -46.23 -30.32
C LEU A 211 6.52 -46.64 -31.71
N GLN A 212 7.85 -46.71 -31.87
CA GLN A 212 8.48 -47.35 -33.02
C GLN A 212 8.39 -48.86 -32.78
N LEU A 213 7.20 -49.42 -33.03
CA LEU A 213 7.00 -50.86 -33.03
C LEU A 213 7.39 -51.37 -34.41
N SER A 214 8.65 -51.79 -34.56
CA SER A 214 9.03 -52.62 -35.70
C SER A 214 8.55 -54.06 -35.42
N GLY A 215 7.39 -54.43 -35.97
CA GLY A 215 6.90 -55.81 -35.97
C GLY A 215 5.94 -56.21 -34.84
N ALA A 216 5.20 -55.29 -34.23
CA ALA A 216 4.14 -55.63 -33.29
C ALA A 216 2.79 -55.02 -33.71
N GLU A 217 1.72 -55.80 -33.58
CA GLU A 217 0.33 -55.34 -33.74
C GLU A 217 -0.16 -54.72 -32.43
N ILE A 218 -0.72 -53.50 -32.51
CA ILE A 218 -1.36 -52.83 -31.37
C ILE A 218 -2.81 -53.30 -31.32
N SER A 219 -3.19 -54.02 -30.27
CA SER A 219 -4.60 -54.24 -29.91
C SER A 219 -5.05 -53.14 -28.95
N LEU A 220 -5.89 -52.23 -29.43
CA LEU A 220 -6.62 -51.29 -28.56
C LEU A 220 -7.68 -52.08 -27.78
N PRO A 221 -7.81 -51.91 -26.46
CA PRO A 221 -8.94 -52.49 -25.74
C PRO A 221 -10.24 -51.90 -26.31
N ALA A 222 -11.15 -52.78 -26.72
CA ALA A 222 -12.46 -52.38 -27.23
C ALA A 222 -13.14 -51.48 -26.21
N THR A 223 -13.67 -50.35 -26.69
CA THR A 223 -14.58 -49.49 -25.95
C THR A 223 -15.69 -50.34 -25.36
N VAL A 224 -15.77 -50.40 -24.02
CA VAL A 224 -16.94 -50.92 -23.31
C VAL A 224 -18.08 -49.96 -23.64
N ASN A 225 -18.93 -50.35 -24.58
CA ASN A 225 -20.22 -49.71 -24.76
C ASN A 225 -21.05 -50.01 -23.50
N SER A 226 -21.38 -48.95 -22.77
CA SER A 226 -22.39 -48.97 -21.71
C SER A 226 -23.77 -49.11 -22.34
N GLU A 227 -24.43 -50.25 -22.12
CA GLU A 227 -25.90 -50.33 -22.03
C GLU A 227 -26.33 -50.17 -20.57
#